data_AF-A0A6V7NF96-F1
#
_entry.id   AF-A0A6V7NF96-F1
#
_cell.length_a   1.000
_cell.length_b   1.000
_cell.length_c   1.000
_cell.angle_alpha   90.00
_cell.angle_beta   90.00
_cell.angle_gamma   90.00
#
_symmetry.space_group_name_H-M   'P 1'
#
loop_
_entity.id
_entity.type
_entity.pdbx_description
1 polymer ?
#
loop_
_entity_poly.entity_id
_entity_poly.type
_entity_poly.pdbx_seq_one_letter_code
_entity_poly.pdbx_strand_id
1 'polypeptide(L)'
;MVLVSHGEPAATDILFALQLQKGVKRREVTYLAAIYEVSGEDLENEGPPAKIDVVLGEFKDVMPQELLKKLSPRRKVDHAIKLELGAKPRATAPYRMAPPELKELQRSDTSWAQGLPRI
;
A
#
# COMPACT_ATOMS: atom_id res chain seq x y z
N MET A 1 -31.97 6.39 2.84
CA MET A 1 -31.92 5.91 1.44
C MET A 1 -31.94 7.15 0.55
N VAL A 2 -30.78 7.52 0.01
CA VAL A 2 -30.58 8.75 -0.78
C VAL A 2 -30.43 8.34 -2.24
N LEU A 3 -31.18 8.97 -3.14
CA LEU A 3 -31.00 8.82 -4.58
C LEU A 3 -30.44 10.10 -5.17
N VAL A 4 -29.31 9.99 -5.87
CA VAL A 4 -28.76 11.09 -6.69
C VAL A 4 -29.28 10.88 -8.11
N SER A 5 -30.24 11.71 -8.53
CA SER A 5 -30.63 11.82 -9.95
C SER A 5 -29.66 12.79 -10.64
N HIS A 6 -29.06 12.38 -11.75
CA HIS A 6 -28.05 13.18 -12.44
C HIS A 6 -28.67 14.44 -13.08
N GLY A 7 -28.50 15.58 -12.41
CA GLY A 7 -28.78 16.94 -12.88
C GLY A 7 -28.52 17.93 -11.74
N GLU A 8 -27.32 18.53 -11.72
CA GLU A 8 -26.77 19.44 -10.69
C GLU A 8 -26.64 18.86 -9.26
N PRO A 9 -25.52 19.10 -8.56
CA PRO A 9 -25.33 18.66 -7.18
C PRO A 9 -26.05 19.63 -6.23
N ALA A 10 -27.36 19.48 -6.09
CA ALA A 10 -28.14 20.15 -5.06
C ALA A 10 -28.57 19.13 -4.00
N ALA A 11 -28.33 19.47 -2.74
CA ALA A 11 -28.89 18.97 -1.48
C ALA A 11 -29.45 17.52 -1.45
N THR A 12 -29.02 16.74 -0.46
CA THR A 12 -29.61 15.42 -0.16
C THR A 12 -31.05 15.56 0.31
N ASP A 13 -31.99 15.64 -0.63
CA ASP A 13 -33.42 15.67 -0.34
C ASP A 13 -33.89 14.25 0.02
N ILE A 14 -34.37 14.10 1.25
CA ILE A 14 -34.96 12.84 1.74
C ILE A 14 -36.34 12.70 1.10
N LEU A 15 -36.54 11.69 0.24
CA LEU A 15 -37.82 11.42 -0.41
C LEU A 15 -38.70 10.48 0.43
N PHE A 16 -40.00 10.77 0.49
CA PHE A 16 -40.99 9.89 1.11
C PHE A 16 -41.32 8.68 0.22
N ALA A 17 -41.71 7.56 0.85
CA ALA A 17 -42.06 6.32 0.15
C ALA A 17 -43.13 6.47 -0.95
N LEU A 18 -44.10 7.37 -0.76
CA LEU A 18 -45.11 7.65 -1.78
C LEU A 18 -44.55 8.34 -3.03
N GLN A 19 -43.55 9.21 -2.87
CA GLN A 19 -42.90 9.90 -3.99
C GLN A 19 -42.11 8.89 -4.82
N LEU A 20 -41.40 7.97 -4.15
CA LEU A 20 -40.72 6.85 -4.79
C LEU A 20 -41.69 5.97 -5.59
N GLN A 21 -42.81 5.56 -4.97
CA GLN A 21 -43.82 4.74 -5.64
C GLN A 21 -44.43 5.43 -6.87
N LYS A 22 -44.60 6.76 -6.81
CA LYS A 22 -45.11 7.56 -7.92
C LYS A 22 -44.10 7.64 -9.08
N GLY A 23 -42.81 7.82 -8.79
CA GLY A 23 -41.74 7.81 -9.80
C GLY A 23 -41.63 6.46 -10.52
N VAL A 24 -41.69 5.36 -9.76
CA VAL A 24 -41.69 3.99 -10.32
C VAL A 24 -42.90 3.75 -11.23
N LYS A 25 -44.11 4.18 -10.83
CA LYS A 25 -45.31 4.08 -11.67
C LYS A 25 -45.22 4.91 -12.96
N ARG A 26 -44.45 5.99 -12.93
CA ARG A 26 -44.19 6.87 -14.08
C ARG A 26 -43.04 6.38 -14.96
N ARG A 27 -42.43 5.24 -14.64
CA ARG A 27 -41.27 4.65 -15.33
C ARG A 27 -40.04 5.58 -15.34
N GLU A 28 -39.91 6.41 -14.31
CA GLU A 28 -38.72 7.23 -14.11
C GLU A 28 -37.56 6.36 -13.60
N VAL A 29 -36.34 6.63 -14.10
CA VAL A 29 -35.15 5.84 -13.73
C VAL A 29 -34.86 6.07 -12.24
N THR A 30 -35.12 5.04 -11.46
CA THR A 30 -35.01 5.06 -9.99
C THR A 30 -33.93 4.07 -9.59
N TYR A 31 -32.84 4.56 -9.01
CA TYR A 31 -31.80 3.71 -8.43
C TYR A 31 -32.17 3.35 -6.98
N LEU A 32 -31.52 2.36 -6.38
CA LEU A 32 -31.65 2.08 -4.95
C LEU A 32 -30.24 1.87 -4.40
N ALA A 33 -29.85 2.70 -3.43
CA ALA A 33 -28.58 2.59 -2.74
C ALA A 33 -28.84 2.29 -1.27
N ALA A 34 -28.36 1.13 -0.82
CA ALA A 34 -28.32 0.77 0.60
C ALA A 34 -26.93 1.12 1.14
N ILE A 35 -26.89 1.87 2.23
CA ILE A 35 -25.67 2.09 3.01
C ILE A 35 -25.77 1.12 4.18
N TYR A 36 -24.81 0.22 4.29
CA TYR A 36 -24.64 -0.64 5.45
C TYR A 36 -23.31 -0.30 6.10
N GLU A 37 -23.26 -0.42 7.42
CA GLU A 37 -22.02 -0.29 8.17
C GLU A 37 -21.21 -1.55 7.92
N VAL A 38 -20.02 -1.39 7.33
CA VAL A 38 -19.08 -2.48 7.13
C VAL A 38 -18.24 -2.56 8.40
N SER A 39 -18.37 -3.64 9.17
CA SER A 39 -17.46 -3.94 10.26
C SER A 39 -16.05 -4.06 9.69
N GLY A 40 -15.03 -3.49 10.37
CA GLY A 40 -13.64 -3.53 9.88
C GLY A 40 -13.13 -4.96 9.58
N GLU A 41 -13.72 -5.96 10.23
CA GLU A 41 -13.44 -7.38 10.04
C GLU A 41 -13.82 -7.90 8.63
N ASP A 42 -14.82 -7.29 7.99
CA ASP A 42 -15.29 -7.68 6.65
C ASP A 42 -14.38 -7.11 5.55
N LEU A 43 -13.75 -5.95 5.78
CA LEU A 43 -12.77 -5.36 4.84
C LEU A 43 -11.41 -6.05 4.89
N GLU A 44 -11.08 -6.69 6.01
CA GLU A 44 -9.84 -7.46 6.18
C GLU A 44 -9.99 -8.92 5.68
N ASN A 45 -11.22 -9.46 5.66
CA ASN A 45 -11.52 -10.80 5.11
C ASN A 45 -11.85 -10.81 3.61
N GLU A 46 -12.28 -9.68 3.05
CA GLU A 46 -12.38 -9.52 1.60
C GLU A 46 -10.96 -9.38 1.04
N GLY A 47 -10.36 -10.53 0.74
CA GLY A 47 -9.11 -10.60 0.01
C GLY A 47 -9.17 -9.80 -1.29
N PRO A 48 -8.01 -9.58 -1.94
CA PRO A 48 -7.97 -8.91 -3.22
C PRO A 48 -9.00 -9.54 -4.18
N PRO A 49 -9.71 -8.73 -5.01
CA PRO A 49 -10.57 -9.28 -6.04
C PRO A 49 -9.86 -10.40 -6.80
N ALA A 50 -10.55 -11.49 -7.15
CA ALA A 50 -9.95 -12.72 -7.69
C ALA A 50 -8.92 -12.51 -8.84
N LYS A 51 -9.06 -11.43 -9.61
CA LYS A 51 -8.09 -11.03 -10.64
C LYS A 51 -6.72 -10.60 -10.08
N ILE A 52 -6.72 -9.92 -8.94
CA ILE A 52 -5.52 -9.47 -8.23
C ILE A 52 -4.86 -10.63 -7.51
N ASP A 53 -5.62 -11.56 -6.94
CA ASP A 53 -5.09 -12.78 -6.32
C ASP A 53 -4.28 -13.64 -7.30
N VAL A 54 -4.73 -13.75 -8.55
CA VAL A 54 -3.99 -14.45 -9.60
C VAL A 54 -2.62 -13.80 -9.83
N VAL A 55 -2.58 -12.47 -9.93
CA VAL A 55 -1.33 -11.71 -10.12
C VAL A 55 -0.42 -11.82 -8.90
N LEU A 56 -0.97 -11.74 -7.69
CA LEU A 56 -0.19 -11.91 -6.46
C LEU A 56 0.39 -13.33 -6.32
N GLY A 57 -0.35 -14.34 -6.80
CA GLY A 57 0.13 -15.71 -6.90
C GLY A 57 1.29 -15.85 -7.90
N GLU A 58 1.17 -15.23 -9.07
CA GLU A 58 2.20 -15.22 -10.12
C GLU A 58 3.51 -14.54 -9.67
N PHE A 59 3.42 -13.48 -8.87
CA PHE A 59 4.57 -12.68 -8.41
C PHE A 59 4.92 -12.89 -6.92
N LYS A 60 4.51 -14.03 -6.34
CA LYS A 60 4.76 -14.35 -4.92
C LYS A 60 6.26 -14.41 -4.58
N ASP A 61 7.09 -14.69 -5.57
CA ASP A 61 8.55 -14.71 -5.48
C ASP A 61 9.18 -13.31 -5.44
N VAL A 62 8.53 -12.30 -6.03
CA VAL A 62 8.99 -10.90 -6.06
C VAL A 62 8.74 -10.20 -4.72
N MET A 63 7.66 -10.56 -4.02
CA MET A 63 7.24 -9.90 -2.78
C MET A 63 7.06 -10.92 -1.63
N PRO A 64 8.15 -11.54 -1.16
CA PRO A 64 8.09 -12.48 -0.04
C PRO A 64 7.73 -11.76 1.26
N GLN A 65 7.01 -12.44 2.16
CA GLN A 65 6.63 -11.91 3.48
C GLN A 65 7.84 -11.53 4.35
N GLU A 66 8.97 -12.22 4.16
CA GLU A 66 10.24 -11.91 4.78
C GLU A 66 11.31 -11.67 3.71
N LEU A 67 12.20 -10.71 3.95
CA LEU A 67 13.33 -10.47 3.05
C LEU A 67 14.22 -11.71 2.99
N LEU A 68 14.52 -12.16 1.77
CA LEU A 68 15.40 -13.30 1.56
C LEU A 68 16.79 -12.97 2.13
N LYS A 69 17.33 -13.86 2.97
CA LYS A 69 18.70 -13.76 3.52
C LYS A 69 19.80 -13.92 2.46
N LYS A 70 19.42 -14.13 1.20
CA LYS A 70 20.33 -14.30 0.06
C LYS A 70 20.56 -12.94 -0.57
N LEU A 71 21.81 -12.69 -0.99
CA LEU A 71 22.13 -11.53 -1.82
C LEU A 71 21.25 -11.51 -3.07
N SER A 72 20.81 -10.31 -3.46
CA SER A 72 20.12 -10.13 -4.72
C SER A 72 20.97 -10.69 -5.87
N PRO A 73 20.35 -11.25 -6.92
CA PRO A 73 21.06 -11.70 -8.10
C PRO A 73 22.00 -10.62 -8.63
N ARG A 74 23.16 -11.02 -9.16
CA ARG A 74 24.10 -10.08 -9.79
C ARG A 74 23.37 -9.32 -10.91
N ARG A 75 23.40 -7.99 -10.83
CA ARG A 75 22.84 -7.12 -11.87
C ARG A 75 23.76 -7.13 -13.08
N LYS A 76 23.21 -6.93 -14.28
CA LYS A 76 23.98 -6.79 -15.53
C LYS A 76 24.80 -5.48 -15.57
N VAL A 77 24.39 -4.49 -14.77
CA VAL A 77 25.02 -3.18 -14.70
C VAL A 77 25.61 -3.01 -13.30
N ASP A 78 26.91 -2.80 -13.24
CA ASP A 78 27.60 -2.39 -12.02
C ASP A 78 27.51 -0.86 -11.90
N HIS A 79 27.01 -0.39 -10.77
CA HIS A 79 26.96 1.04 -10.49
C HIS A 79 28.33 1.50 -9.99
N ALA A 80 29.05 2.27 -10.81
CA ALA A 80 30.29 2.92 -10.42
C ALA A 80 30.03 4.36 -9.98
N ILE A 81 30.57 4.75 -8.82
CA ILE A 81 30.60 6.14 -8.39
C ILE A 81 31.79 6.81 -9.06
N LYS A 82 31.53 7.70 -10.03
CA LYS A 82 32.59 8.49 -10.68
C LYS A 82 33.06 9.56 -9.70
N LEU A 83 34.35 9.54 -9.36
CA LEU A 83 34.98 10.55 -8.52
C LEU A 83 35.68 11.58 -9.39
N GLU A 84 35.63 12.84 -8.98
CA GLU A 84 36.46 13.89 -9.57
C GLU A 84 37.93 13.66 -9.17
N LEU A 85 38.87 13.99 -10.07
CA LEU A 85 40.30 13.87 -9.79
C LEU A 85 40.68 14.76 -8.60
N GLY A 86 41.18 14.15 -7.53
CA GLY A 86 41.55 14.84 -6.29
C GLY A 86 40.45 14.89 -5.22
N ALA A 87 39.27 14.29 -5.47
CA ALA A 87 38.24 14.15 -4.45
C ALA A 87 38.73 13.30 -3.27
N LYS A 88 38.76 13.90 -2.07
CA LYS A 88 39.14 13.20 -0.83
C LYS A 88 37.90 12.48 -0.26
N PRO A 89 38.05 11.24 0.26
CA PRO A 89 36.94 10.58 0.94
C PRO A 89 36.49 11.40 2.14
N ARG A 90 35.18 11.52 2.34
CA ARG A 90 34.63 12.23 3.49
C ARG A 90 34.80 11.38 4.74
N ALA A 91 35.72 11.78 5.61
CA ALA A 91 35.91 11.20 6.93
C ALA A 91 35.37 12.19 7.98
N THR A 92 34.12 12.01 8.39
CA THR A 92 33.50 12.77 9.49
C THR A 92 33.26 11.86 10.68
N ALA A 93 33.40 12.40 11.89
CA ALA A 93 33.07 11.66 13.10
C ALA A 93 31.60 11.19 13.05
N PRO A 94 31.28 9.97 13.55
CA PRO A 94 29.91 9.50 13.68
C PRO A 94 29.06 10.49 14.50
N TYR A 95 27.77 10.56 14.19
CA TYR A 95 26.84 11.37 14.96
C TYR A 95 26.69 10.81 16.38
N ARG A 96 26.48 11.70 17.36
CA ARG A 96 26.20 11.28 18.74
C ARG A 96 24.75 10.85 18.84
N MET A 97 24.52 9.55 19.02
CA MET A 97 23.20 8.96 19.22
C MET A 97 23.02 8.55 20.68
N ALA A 98 21.78 8.50 21.14
CA ALA A 98 21.46 8.02 22.48
C ALA A 98 21.67 6.49 22.58
N PRO A 99 21.90 5.93 23.78
CA PRO A 99 22.02 4.49 23.98
C PRO A 99 20.91 3.61 23.36
N PRO A 100 19.60 3.97 23.43
CA PRO A 100 18.56 3.16 22.79
C PRO A 100 18.65 3.18 21.26
N GLU A 101 18.99 4.31 20.65
CA GLU A 101 19.13 4.45 19.19
C GLU A 101 20.30 3.61 18.67
N LEU A 102 21.44 3.60 19.38
CA LEU A 102 22.59 2.76 19.05
C LEU A 102 22.23 1.27 19.11
N LYS A 103 21.41 0.85 20.08
CA LYS A 103 20.96 -0.53 20.20
C LYS A 103 20.09 -0.95 19.02
N GLU A 104 19.19 -0.09 18.57
CA GLU A 104 18.37 -0.34 17.37
C GLU A 104 19.23 -0.36 16.09
N LEU A 105 20.21 0.55 15.97
CA LEU A 105 21.14 0.56 14.85
C LEU A 105 21.99 -0.71 14.79
N GLN A 106 22.50 -1.18 15.93
CA GLN A 106 23.26 -2.44 16.00
C GLN A 106 22.39 -3.64 15.64
N ARG A 107 21.12 -3.64 16.07
CA ARG A 107 20.18 -4.73 15.76
C ARG A 107 19.92 -4.82 14.26
N SER A 108 19.71 -3.69 13.59
CA SER A 108 19.53 -3.66 12.14
C SER A 108 20.83 -4.00 11.41
N ASP A 109 21.98 -3.45 11.79
CA ASP A 109 23.27 -3.78 11.17
C ASP A 109 23.58 -5.29 11.27
N THR A 110 23.28 -5.90 12.41
CA THR A 110 23.48 -7.34 12.60
C THR A 110 22.53 -8.17 11.73
N SER A 111 21.28 -7.73 11.52
CA SER A 111 20.36 -8.43 10.63
C SER A 111 20.77 -8.31 9.16
N TRP A 112 21.31 -7.17 8.72
CA TRP A 112 21.90 -6.99 7.39
C TRP A 112 23.16 -7.83 7.19
N ALA A 113 24.04 -7.89 8.19
CA ALA A 113 25.30 -8.64 8.11
C ALA A 113 25.10 -10.17 8.09
N GLN A 114 24.00 -10.68 8.67
CA GLN A 114 23.69 -12.12 8.69
C GLN A 114 23.45 -12.74 7.29
N GLY A 115 23.17 -11.94 6.27
CA GLY A 115 22.96 -12.40 4.88
C GLY A 115 24.20 -12.30 3.98
N LEU A 116 25.31 -11.73 4.46
CA LEU A 116 26.53 -11.56 3.67
C LEU A 116 27.48 -12.74 3.89
N PRO A 117 28.05 -13.34 2.83
CA PRO A 117 29.09 -14.35 2.98
C PRO A 117 30.30 -13.73 3.71
N ARG A 118 30.82 -14.43 4.72
CA ARG A 118 32.10 -14.04 5.35
C ARG A 118 33.21 -14.19 4.32
N ILE A 119 33.91 -13.09 4.06
CA ILE A 119 35.14 -13.02 3.27
C ILE A 119 36.31 -13.25 4.21
#